data_AF-A0A2M6XXD5-F1
#
_entry.id   AF-A0A2M6XXD5-F1
#
_cell.length_a   1.000
_cell.length_b   1.000
_cell.length_c   1.000
_cell.angle_alpha   90.00
_cell.angle_beta   90.00
_cell.angle_gamma   90.00
#
_symmetry.space_group_name_H-M   'P 1'
#
loop_
_entity.id
_entity.type
_entity.pdbx_description
1 polymer ?
#
loop_
_entity_poly.entity_id
_entity_poly.type
_entity_poly.pdbx_seq_one_letter_code
_entity_poly.pdbx_strand_id
1 'polypeptide(L)' 'MSETWLNKINWSDDGLVPAIAQDAASGRVLMVAWMDREALLLTWQKGEAIYWSRSRKKLWHKGEESGHFQKVKEIRLD' A
#
# COMPACT_ATOMS: atom_id res chain seq x y z
N MET A 1 18.77 -5.96 3.05
CA MET A 1 18.00 -5.08 3.95
C MET A 1 17.04 -5.95 4.73
N SER A 2 17.05 -5.88 6.06
CA SER A 2 16.15 -6.67 6.91
C SER A 2 14.71 -6.16 6.78
N GLU A 3 13.75 -7.02 6.47
CA GLU A 3 12.30 -6.70 6.41
C GLU A 3 11.67 -6.51 7.81
N THR A 4 12.49 -6.41 8.86
CA THR A 4 12.05 -6.32 10.26
C THR A 4 11.18 -5.11 10.55
N TRP A 5 11.20 -4.07 9.71
CA TRP A 5 10.35 -2.89 9.89
C TRP A 5 8.85 -3.21 9.71
N LEU A 6 8.48 -4.22 8.91
CA LEU A 6 7.09 -4.66 8.75
C LEU A 6 6.51 -5.23 10.04
N ASN A 7 7.36 -5.67 10.98
CA ASN A 7 6.94 -6.18 12.28
C ASN A 7 6.53 -5.07 13.25
N LYS A 8 6.76 -3.79 12.91
CA LYS A 8 6.31 -2.64 13.70
C LYS A 8 4.85 -2.28 13.44
N ILE A 9 4.24 -2.87 12.41
CA ILE A 9 2.88 -2.58 11.98
C ILE A 9 1.90 -3.43 12.78
N ASN A 10 0.84 -2.79 13.26
CA ASN A 10 -0.27 -3.48 13.91
C ASN A 10 -1.22 -4.02 12.84
N TRP A 11 -0.97 -5.26 12.42
CA TRP A 11 -1.83 -5.98 11.48
C TRP A 11 -3.14 -6.40 12.15
N SER A 12 -4.24 -6.33 11.41
CA SER A 12 -5.51 -6.90 11.86
C SER A 12 -5.46 -8.43 11.94
N ASP A 13 -6.50 -9.04 12.51
CA ASP A 13 -6.63 -10.51 12.56
C ASP A 13 -6.61 -11.16 11.16
N ASP A 14 -7.04 -10.44 10.13
CA ASP A 14 -6.99 -10.86 8.73
C ASP A 14 -5.61 -10.65 8.08
N GLY A 15 -4.62 -10.15 8.83
CA GLY A 15 -3.29 -9.82 8.33
C GLY A 15 -3.24 -8.56 7.46
N LEU A 16 -4.18 -7.63 7.66
CA LEU A 16 -4.33 -6.43 6.82
C LEU A 16 -4.11 -5.13 7.62
N VAL A 17 -3.72 -4.08 6.91
CA VAL A 17 -3.65 -2.70 7.43
C VAL A 17 -4.38 -1.76 6.46
N PRO A 18 -5.14 -0.76 6.96
CA PRO A 18 -5.67 0.28 6.09
C PRO A 18 -4.52 1.15 5.55
N ALA A 19 -4.58 1.48 4.26
CA ALA A 19 -3.63 2.36 3.61
C ALA A 19 -4.36 3.56 3.02
N ILE A 20 -3.91 4.77 3.37
CA ILE A 20 -4.46 6.03 2.84
C ILE A 20 -3.48 6.58 1.81
N ALA A 21 -3.92 6.68 0.56
CA ALA A 21 -3.16 7.34 -0.48
C ALA A 21 -3.46 8.84 -0.46
N GLN A 22 -2.42 9.64 -0.31
CA GLN A 22 -2.49 11.10 -0.31
C GLN A 22 -1.63 11.65 -1.45
N ASP A 23 -2.13 12.67 -2.14
CA ASP A 23 -1.33 13.40 -3.12
C ASP A 23 -0.18 14.14 -2.42
N ALA A 24 1.05 13.85 -2.84
CA ALA A 24 2.25 14.31 -2.15
C ALA A 24 2.47 15.84 -2.23
N ALA A 25 1.86 16.52 -3.20
CA ALA A 25 2.02 17.97 -3.38
C ALA A 25 0.94 18.77 -2.66
N SER A 26 -0.33 18.33 -2.77
CA SER A 26 -1.49 19.05 -2.26
C SER A 26 -1.97 18.58 -0.89
N GLY A 27 -1.57 17.39 -0.45
CA GLY A 27 -2.12 16.77 0.76
C GLY A 27 -3.56 16.27 0.60
N ARG A 28 -4.11 16.27 -0.63
CA ARG A 28 -5.45 15.74 -0.88
C ARG A 28 -5.47 14.22 -0.67
N VAL A 29 -6.39 13.71 0.14
CA VAL A 29 -6.67 12.27 0.21
C VAL A 29 -7.29 11.82 -1.11
N LEU A 30 -6.66 10.82 -1.73
CA LEU A 30 -7.07 10.27 -3.03
C LEU A 30 -7.96 9.05 -2.86
N MET A 31 -7.57 8.14 -1.96
CA MET A 31 -8.32 6.91 -1.70
C MET A 31 -7.87 6.23 -0.40
N VAL A 32 -8.70 5.29 0.06
CA VAL A 32 -8.36 4.28 1.05
C VAL A 32 -8.35 2.91 0.40
N ALA A 33 -7.43 2.05 0.83
CA ALA A 33 -7.36 0.66 0.44
C ALA A 33 -6.80 -0.18 1.59
N TRP A 34 -6.52 -1.45 1.31
CA TRP A 34 -5.93 -2.38 2.27
C TRP A 34 -4.59 -2.85 1.73
N MET A 35 -3.65 -3.11 2.61
CA MET A 35 -2.41 -3.80 2.30
C MET A 35 -2.27 -5.00 3.24
N ASP A 36 -1.84 -6.13 2.71
CA ASP A 36 -1.22 -7.19 3.50
C ASP A 36 0.29 -6.95 3.57
N ARG A 37 1.01 -7.86 4.24
CA ARG A 37 2.47 -7.76 4.39
C ARG A 37 3.19 -7.75 3.04
N GLU A 38 2.72 -8.55 2.08
CA GLU A 38 3.33 -8.65 0.75
C GLU A 38 3.09 -7.40 -0.10
N ALA A 39 1.85 -6.89 -0.15
CA ALA A 39 1.51 -5.67 -0.88
C ALA A 39 2.33 -4.47 -0.42
N LEU A 40 2.50 -4.32 0.90
CA LEU A 40 3.30 -3.22 1.46
C LEU A 40 4.80 -3.40 1.17
N LEU A 41 5.32 -4.63 1.26
CA LEU A 41 6.70 -4.94 0.89
C LEU A 41 6.98 -4.61 -0.58
N LEU A 42 6.11 -5.06 -1.49
CA LEU A 42 6.24 -4.80 -2.93
C LEU A 42 6.09 -3.32 -3.25
N THR A 43 5.20 -2.61 -2.54
CA THR A 43 5.06 -1.15 -2.65
C THR A 43 6.37 -0.46 -2.32
N TRP A 44 7.00 -0.83 -1.20
CA TRP A 44 8.30 -0.30 -0.80
C TRP A 44 9.40 -0.62 -1.81
N GLN A 45 9.47 -1.86 -2.29
CA GLN A 45 10.51 -2.31 -3.22
C GLN A 45 10.39 -1.67 -4.61
N LYS A 46 9.17 -1.52 -5.13
CA LYS A 46 8.93 -1.01 -6.49
C LYS A 46 8.76 0.50 -6.55
N GLY A 47 8.42 1.16 -5.44
CA GLY A 47 8.08 2.58 -5.43
C GLY A 47 6.76 2.89 -6.14
N GLU A 48 5.88 1.90 -6.30
CA GLU A 48 4.55 2.03 -6.90
C GLU A 48 3.51 1.36 -5.99
N ALA A 49 2.32 1.96 -5.87
CA ALA A 49 1.31 1.50 -4.94
C ALA A 49 0.72 0.13 -5.34
N ILE A 50 0.94 -0.88 -4.51
CA ILE A 50 0.36 -2.20 -4.61
C ILE A 50 -0.50 -2.43 -3.38
N TYR A 51 -1.75 -2.82 -3.60
CA TYR A 51 -2.74 -3.04 -2.56
C TYR A 51 -3.16 -4.51 -2.51
N TRP A 52 -3.79 -4.92 -1.41
CA TRP A 52 -4.52 -6.17 -1.29
C TRP A 52 -6.01 -5.94 -1.60
N SER A 53 -6.53 -6.59 -2.64
CA SER A 53 -7.95 -6.55 -2.95
C SER A 53 -8.69 -7.60 -2.10
N ARG A 54 -9.45 -7.14 -1.10
CA ARG A 54 -10.22 -8.05 -0.22
C ARG A 54 -11.30 -8.85 -0.96
N SER A 55 -11.93 -8.27 -1.98
CA SER A 55 -12.97 -8.95 -2.76
C SER A 55 -12.37 -9.93 -3.76
N ARG A 56 -11.24 -9.59 -4.40
CA ARG A 56 -10.56 -10.45 -5.38
C ARG A 56 -9.58 -11.44 -4.72
N LYS A 57 -9.28 -11.27 -3.43
CA LYS A 57 -8.31 -12.04 -2.64
C LYS A 57 -6.94 -12.18 -3.32
N LYS A 58 -6.44 -11.06 -3.84
CA LYS A 58 -5.16 -10.99 -4.54
C LYS A 58 -4.53 -9.61 -4.45
N LEU A 59 -3.22 -9.55 -4.72
CA LEU A 59 -2.51 -8.32 -4.98
C LEU A 59 -3.13 -7.58 -6.16
N TRP A 60 -3.15 -6.25 -6.06
CA TRP A 60 -3.65 -5.34 -7.08
C TRP A 60 -2.65 -4.21 -7.26
N HIS A 61 -2.02 -4.15 -8.43
CA HIS A 61 -1.12 -3.05 -8.74
C HIS A 61 -1.93 -1.86 -9.24
N LYS A 62 -1.95 -0.77 -8.46
CA LYS A 62 -2.81 0.38 -8.75
C LYS A 62 -2.43 0.99 -10.10
N GLY A 63 -3.37 0.96 -11.03
CA GLY A 63 -3.15 1.46 -12.39
C GLY A 63 -2.87 0.37 -13.42
N GLU A 64 -2.76 -0.90 -13.04
CA GLU A 64 -2.45 -2.00 -13.97
C GLU A 64 -3.46 -2.13 -15.12
N GLU A 65 -4.74 -1.82 -14.88
CA GLU A 65 -5.79 -1.85 -15.90
C GLU A 65 -5.98 -0.49 -16.60
N SER A 66 -5.69 0.62 -15.91
CA SER A 66 -6.07 1.97 -16.37
C SER A 66 -4.92 2.88 -16.79
N GLY A 67 -3.66 2.48 -16.53
CA GLY A 67 -2.48 3.32 -16.72
C GLY A 67 -2.27 4.40 -15.64
N HIS A 68 -3.22 4.58 -14.70
CA HIS A 68 -3.12 5.57 -13.63
C HIS A 68 -2.36 5.03 -12.41
N PHE A 69 -1.04 4.90 -12.56
CA PHE A 69 -0.13 4.45 -11.51
C PHE A 69 0.09 5.52 -10.43
N GLN A 70 0.24 5.06 -9.19
CA GLN A 70 0.59 5.91 -8.05
C GLN A 70 2.04 5.66 -7.67
N LYS A 71 2.92 6.63 -7.95
CA LYS A 71 4.33 6.58 -7.54
C LYS A 71 4.47 7.01 -6.08
N VAL A 72 5.14 6.18 -5.30
CA VAL A 72 5.35 6.41 -3.86
C VAL A 72 6.47 7.44 -3.67
N LYS A 73 6.19 8.47 -2.87
CA LYS A 73 7.19 9.46 -2.44
C LYS A 73 7.68 9.21 -1.02
N GLU A 74 6.77 8.78 -0.15
CA GLU A 74 7.06 8.42 1.23
C GLU A 74 6.00 7.44 1.73
N ILE A 75 6.34 6.68 2.77
CA ILE A 75 5.41 5.84 3.53
C ILE A 75 5.58 6.22 4.99
N ARG A 76 4.47 6.52 5.67
CA ARG A 76 4.44 6.89 7.09
C ARG A 76 3.55 5.92 7.84
N LEU A 77 3.95 5.56 9.05
CA LEU A 77 3.14 4.83 10.02
C LEU A 77 2.63 5.81 11.07
N ASP A 78 1.43 5.55 11.59
CA ASP A 78 0.86 6.28 12.72
C ASP A 78 1.33 5.74 14.08
#